data_AF-A0A1T4KM50-F1
#
_entry.id   AF-A0A1T4KM50-F1
#
_cell.length_a   1.000
_cell.length_b   1.000
_cell.length_c   1.000
_cell.angle_alpha   90.00
_cell.angle_beta   90.00
_cell.angle_gamma   90.00
#
_symmetry.space_group_name_H-M   'P 1'
#
loop_
_entity.id
_entity.type
_entity.pdbx_description
1 polymer ?
#
loop_
_entity_poly.entity_id
_entity_poly.type
_entity_poly.pdbx_seq_one_letter_code
_entity_poly.pdbx_strand_id
1 'polypeptide(L)'
;MFNKLLRIILGIAIVCGILFLLYTYLPLNITGGIRQWIQEQMESESKNIADGARNALVPTVDPVTKRKVSSGVTYGQLMTKNCSDVSWYVRKNGEGWKVECNGYKVTIEVDDLVTPDNSKTWTDAHLRINYFVSKDKDGNYVLDSYKIKINDDDELDDTYAALVIDDLLSKAK
;
A
#
# COMPACT_ATOMS: atom_id res chain seq x y z
N MET A 1 -37.04 34.50 6.86
CA MET A 1 -36.44 33.34 6.15
C MET A 1 -35.03 33.00 6.65
N PHE A 2 -34.23 33.98 7.08
CA PHE A 2 -32.87 33.80 7.60
C PHE A 2 -32.74 32.77 8.75
N ASN A 3 -33.66 32.78 9.72
CA ASN A 3 -33.67 31.80 10.83
C ASN A 3 -33.92 30.34 10.40
N LYS A 4 -34.62 30.12 9.27
CA LYS A 4 -34.81 28.75 8.73
C LYS A 4 -33.55 28.30 8.00
N LEU A 5 -32.93 29.18 7.21
CA LEU A 5 -31.68 28.90 6.51
C LEU A 5 -30.53 28.61 7.50
N LEU A 6 -30.40 29.41 8.56
CA LEU A 6 -29.39 29.23 9.59
C LEU A 6 -29.54 27.88 10.31
N ARG A 7 -30.76 27.46 10.63
CA ARG A 7 -31.03 26.15 11.26
C ARG A 7 -30.68 24.98 10.34
N ILE A 8 -30.95 25.10 9.03
CA ILE A 8 -30.58 24.08 8.05
C ILE A 8 -29.05 23.98 7.94
N ILE A 9 -28.34 25.10 7.82
CA ILE A 9 -26.87 25.13 7.77
C ILE A 9 -26.27 24.57 9.05
N LEU A 10 -26.80 24.92 10.22
CA LEU A 10 -26.34 24.38 11.50
C LEU A 10 -26.58 22.87 11.60
N GLY A 11 -27.73 22.39 11.11
CA GLY A 11 -28.03 20.96 11.04
C GLY A 11 -27.05 20.21 10.14
N ILE A 12 -26.73 20.74 8.96
CA ILE A 12 -25.72 20.17 8.06
C ILE A 12 -24.35 20.15 8.74
N ALA A 13 -23.94 21.24 9.40
CA ALA A 13 -22.65 21.32 10.09
C ALA A 13 -22.53 20.27 11.22
N ILE A 14 -23.58 20.05 12.00
CA ILE A 14 -23.60 19.01 13.04
C ILE A 14 -23.49 17.62 12.43
N VAL A 15 -24.27 17.32 11.38
CA VAL A 15 -24.21 16.02 10.70
C VAL A 15 -22.82 15.78 10.10
N CYS A 16 -22.24 16.78 9.42
CA CYS A 16 -20.87 16.69 8.91
C CYS A 16 -19.84 16.50 10.03
N GLY A 17 -20.01 17.18 11.18
CA GLY A 17 -19.13 17.01 12.35
C GLY A 17 -19.20 15.60 12.96
N ILE A 18 -20.41 15.02 13.06
CA ILE A 18 -20.60 13.65 13.54
C ILE A 18 -19.99 12.64 12.56
N LEU A 19 -20.22 12.83 11.25
CA LEU A 19 -19.64 11.97 10.21
C LEU A 19 -18.11 12.06 10.21
N PHE A 20 -17.53 13.24 10.43
CA PHE A 20 -16.10 13.42 10.57
C PHE A 20 -15.55 12.72 11.81
N LEU A 21 -16.23 12.84 12.96
CA LEU A 21 -15.85 12.10 14.18
C LEU A 21 -15.89 10.59 13.95
N LEU A 22 -16.98 10.06 13.40
CA LEU A 22 -17.07 8.63 13.07
C LEU A 22 -15.96 8.19 12.13
N TYR A 23 -15.63 9.00 11.12
CA TYR A 23 -14.51 8.74 10.22
C TYR A 23 -13.14 8.70 10.90
N THR A 24 -12.89 9.56 11.90
CA THR A 24 -11.60 9.55 12.63
C THR A 24 -11.37 8.30 13.46
N TYR A 25 -12.44 7.63 13.92
CA TYR A 25 -12.36 6.42 14.75
C TYR A 25 -12.51 5.11 13.98
N LEU A 26 -12.86 5.16 12.69
CA LEU A 26 -13.00 3.95 11.88
C LEU A 26 -11.62 3.37 11.51
N PRO A 27 -11.46 2.04 11.58
CA PRO A 27 -10.20 1.38 11.28
C PRO A 27 -9.78 1.60 9.81
N LEU A 28 -8.47 1.53 9.57
CA LEU A 28 -7.84 1.85 8.28
C LEU A 28 -8.24 0.89 7.15
N ASN A 29 -8.70 -0.33 7.45
CA ASN A 29 -9.27 -1.24 6.47
C ASN A 29 -10.58 -0.69 5.83
N ILE A 30 -11.37 0.09 6.58
CA ILE A 30 -12.61 0.69 6.09
C ILE A 30 -12.34 2.10 5.54
N THR A 31 -11.50 2.88 6.23
CA THR A 31 -11.20 4.27 5.82
C THR A 31 -10.10 4.38 4.77
N GLY A 32 -9.41 3.27 4.47
CA GLY A 32 -8.35 3.07 3.49
C GLY A 32 -8.56 3.82 2.18
N GLY A 33 -9.54 3.34 1.42
CA GLY A 33 -9.87 3.89 0.11
C GLY A 33 -10.38 5.33 0.17
N ILE A 34 -11.09 5.71 1.23
CA ILE A 34 -11.61 7.09 1.38
C ILE A 34 -10.46 8.07 1.62
N ARG A 35 -9.53 7.76 2.52
CA ARG A 35 -8.36 8.60 2.80
C ARG A 35 -7.47 8.74 1.56
N GLN A 36 -7.24 7.64 0.84
CA GLN A 36 -6.54 7.68 -0.44
C GLN A 36 -7.26 8.59 -1.44
N TRP A 37 -8.58 8.42 -1.60
CA TRP A 37 -9.38 9.24 -2.51
C TRP A 37 -9.31 10.72 -2.15
N ILE A 38 -9.44 11.08 -0.87
CA ILE A 38 -9.30 12.47 -0.41
C ILE A 38 -7.91 13.01 -0.74
N GLN A 39 -6.84 12.23 -0.49
CA GLN A 39 -5.48 12.66 -0.79
C GLN A 39 -5.29 12.89 -2.30
N GLU A 40 -5.74 11.96 -3.15
CA GLU A 40 -5.61 12.09 -4.61
C GLU A 40 -6.44 13.25 -5.19
N GLN A 41 -7.56 13.62 -4.56
CA GLN A 41 -8.37 14.78 -4.98
C GLN A 41 -7.80 16.12 -4.50
N MET A 42 -7.25 16.17 -3.29
CA MET A 42 -6.73 17.40 -2.68
C MET A 42 -5.28 17.68 -3.10
N GLU A 43 -4.51 16.64 -3.41
CA GLU A 43 -3.10 16.71 -3.82
C GLU A 43 -2.91 15.96 -5.14
N SER A 44 -3.05 16.68 -6.26
CA SER A 44 -2.95 16.08 -7.60
C SER A 44 -1.62 15.36 -7.86
N GLU A 45 -0.54 15.80 -7.22
CA GLU A 45 0.79 15.18 -7.32
C GLU A 45 0.86 13.82 -6.61
N SER A 46 0.10 13.65 -5.51
CA SER A 46 0.08 12.42 -4.71
C SER A 46 -0.44 11.22 -5.50
N LYS A 47 -1.36 11.45 -6.45
CA LYS A 47 -1.79 10.39 -7.38
C LYS A 47 -0.64 9.91 -8.25
N ASN A 48 0.10 10.82 -8.88
CA ASN A 48 1.20 10.47 -9.78
C ASN A 48 2.35 9.76 -9.05
N ILE A 49 2.63 10.19 -7.81
CA ILE A 49 3.62 9.54 -6.94
C ILE A 49 3.18 8.11 -6.59
N ALA A 50 1.92 7.94 -6.18
CA ALA A 50 1.37 6.62 -5.89
C ALA A 50 1.36 5.72 -7.13
N ASP A 51 1.03 6.27 -8.30
CA ASP A 51 1.04 5.56 -9.57
C ASP A 51 2.45 5.15 -9.99
N GLY A 52 3.49 5.93 -9.66
CA GLY A 52 4.89 5.53 -9.82
C GLY A 52 5.22 4.24 -9.05
N ALA A 53 4.71 4.09 -7.82
CA ALA A 53 4.85 2.85 -7.05
C ALA A 53 3.94 1.71 -7.58
N ARG A 54 2.66 2.00 -7.87
CA ARG A 54 1.69 0.99 -8.33
C ARG A 54 2.05 0.37 -9.67
N ASN A 55 2.58 1.18 -10.59
CA ASN A 55 2.89 0.76 -11.95
C ASN A 55 4.32 0.21 -12.08
N ALA A 56 5.15 0.33 -11.04
CA ALA A 56 6.44 -0.32 -11.01
C ALA A 56 6.28 -1.84 -11.11
N LEU A 57 7.10 -2.44 -11.98
CA LEU A 57 7.12 -3.89 -12.19
C LEU A 57 7.84 -4.57 -11.04
N VAL A 58 7.26 -5.65 -10.54
CA VAL A 58 7.88 -6.43 -9.48
C VAL A 58 9.04 -7.22 -10.09
N PRO A 59 10.28 -7.09 -9.57
CA PRO A 59 11.40 -7.88 -10.04
C PRO A 59 11.24 -9.34 -9.59
N THR A 60 11.61 -10.28 -10.45
CA THR A 60 11.72 -11.72 -10.13
C THR A 60 13.07 -12.24 -10.61
N VAL A 61 13.49 -13.42 -10.15
CA VAL A 61 14.75 -14.03 -10.57
C VAL A 61 14.47 -15.07 -11.64
N ASP A 62 15.10 -14.92 -12.80
CA ASP A 62 15.05 -15.94 -13.85
C ASP A 62 15.76 -17.21 -13.37
N PRO A 63 15.07 -18.38 -13.34
CA PRO A 63 15.65 -19.62 -12.83
C PRO A 63 16.84 -20.10 -13.66
N VAL A 64 16.89 -19.76 -14.95
CA VAL A 64 17.93 -20.16 -15.90
C VAL A 64 19.11 -19.20 -15.85
N THR A 65 18.86 -17.89 -16.00
CA THR A 65 19.95 -16.91 -16.09
C THR A 65 20.43 -16.36 -14.75
N LYS A 66 19.69 -16.64 -13.66
CA LYS A 66 19.91 -16.10 -12.30
C LYS A 66 19.96 -14.57 -12.25
N ARG A 67 19.43 -13.90 -13.27
CA ARG A 67 19.35 -12.43 -13.35
C ARG A 67 18.00 -11.96 -12.85
N LYS A 68 17.96 -10.74 -12.31
CA LYS A 68 16.70 -10.04 -12.05
C LYS A 68 16.05 -9.71 -13.40
N VAL A 69 14.85 -10.23 -13.60
CA VAL A 69 14.00 -9.96 -14.76
C VAL A 69 12.66 -9.38 -14.29
N SER A 70 11.95 -8.70 -15.20
CA SER A 70 10.60 -8.23 -14.90
C SER A 70 9.65 -9.42 -14.78
N SER A 71 8.84 -9.46 -13.72
CA SER A 71 7.79 -10.47 -13.56
C SER A 71 6.61 -10.28 -14.53
N GLY A 72 6.50 -9.12 -15.18
CA GLY A 72 5.33 -8.73 -15.96
C GLY A 72 4.12 -8.33 -15.11
N VAL A 73 4.23 -8.40 -13.78
CA VAL A 73 3.19 -8.02 -12.81
C VAL A 73 3.63 -6.72 -12.12
N THR A 74 2.74 -5.74 -12.03
CA THR A 74 3.02 -4.51 -11.27
C THR A 74 2.72 -4.68 -9.78
N TYR A 75 3.30 -3.86 -8.92
CA TYR A 75 2.96 -3.88 -7.48
C TYR A 75 1.48 -3.59 -7.22
N GLY A 76 0.85 -2.75 -8.05
CA GLY A 76 -0.60 -2.54 -8.00
C GLY A 76 -1.38 -3.83 -8.23
N GLN A 77 -1.04 -4.58 -9.30
CA GLN A 77 -1.67 -5.86 -9.59
C GLN A 77 -1.39 -6.92 -8.52
N LEU A 78 -0.14 -6.98 -8.03
CA LEU A 78 0.28 -7.89 -6.97
C LEU A 78 -0.60 -7.73 -5.72
N MET A 79 -0.78 -6.49 -5.27
CA MET A 79 -1.56 -6.19 -4.07
C MET A 79 -3.04 -6.46 -4.27
N THR A 80 -3.63 -6.01 -5.39
CA THR A 80 -5.07 -6.20 -5.65
C THR A 80 -5.47 -7.66 -5.85
N LYS A 81 -4.57 -8.51 -6.37
CA LYS A 81 -4.85 -9.95 -6.52
C LYS A 81 -4.77 -10.72 -5.19
N ASN A 82 -3.90 -10.29 -4.27
CA ASN A 82 -3.61 -11.04 -3.05
C ASN A 82 -4.33 -10.51 -1.80
N CYS A 83 -4.84 -9.29 -1.83
CA CYS A 83 -5.47 -8.65 -0.68
C CYS A 83 -6.97 -8.41 -0.95
N SER A 84 -7.80 -8.51 0.10
CA SER A 84 -9.23 -8.19 -0.01
C SER A 84 -9.45 -6.68 -0.19
N ASP A 85 -8.66 -5.88 0.52
CA ASP A 85 -8.72 -4.43 0.46
C ASP A 85 -7.30 -3.87 0.38
N VAL A 86 -7.11 -2.83 -0.43
CA VAL A 86 -5.82 -2.17 -0.64
C VAL A 86 -5.98 -0.66 -0.54
N SER A 87 -5.08 0.00 0.17
CA SER A 87 -4.99 1.47 0.19
C SER A 87 -3.56 1.94 0.03
N TRP A 88 -3.37 3.10 -0.60
CA TRP A 88 -2.08 3.70 -0.86
C TRP A 88 -2.04 5.12 -0.31
N TYR A 89 -0.99 5.45 0.43
CA TYR A 89 -0.82 6.77 1.02
C TYR A 89 0.53 7.34 0.69
N VAL A 90 0.54 8.59 0.24
CA VAL A 90 1.79 9.29 -0.04
C VAL A 90 2.17 10.16 1.15
N ARG A 91 3.43 10.11 1.54
CA ARG A 91 4.03 11.02 2.53
C ARG A 91 5.36 11.52 1.99
N LYS A 92 5.68 12.78 2.26
CA LYS A 92 7.00 13.31 1.95
C LYS A 92 8.05 12.61 2.83
N ASN A 93 9.19 12.26 2.24
CA ASN A 93 10.29 11.61 2.96
C ASN A 93 11.63 12.12 2.42
N GLY A 94 12.24 13.07 3.14
CA GLY A 94 13.45 13.75 2.68
C GLY A 94 13.23 14.46 1.35
N GLU A 95 14.08 14.16 0.37
CA GLU A 95 14.03 14.69 -1.00
C GLU A 95 13.03 13.95 -1.90
N GLY A 96 12.52 12.80 -1.45
CA GLY A 96 11.56 11.98 -2.19
C GLY A 96 10.26 11.78 -1.42
N TRP A 97 9.60 10.66 -1.72
CA TRP A 97 8.32 10.28 -1.16
C TRP A 97 8.32 8.86 -0.66
N LYS A 98 7.52 8.62 0.37
CA LYS A 98 7.18 7.30 0.88
C LYS A 98 5.74 7.02 0.51
N VAL A 99 5.49 5.95 -0.24
CA VAL A 99 4.16 5.45 -0.55
C VAL A 99 3.88 4.24 0.33
N GLU A 100 3.01 4.41 1.32
CA GLU A 100 2.56 3.35 2.23
C GLU A 100 1.39 2.61 1.59
N CYS A 101 1.65 1.39 1.13
CA CYS A 101 0.61 0.48 0.67
C CYS A 101 0.19 -0.43 1.82
N ASN A 102 -1.11 -0.50 2.09
CA ASN A 102 -1.70 -1.35 3.11
C ASN A 102 -2.64 -2.34 2.42
N GLY A 103 -2.29 -3.62 2.46
CA GLY A 103 -3.11 -4.74 2.01
C GLY A 103 -3.67 -5.52 3.19
N TYR A 104 -4.98 -5.74 3.19
CA TYR A 104 -5.69 -6.42 4.28
C TYR A 104 -6.16 -7.82 3.87
N LYS A 105 -6.24 -8.70 4.87
CA LYS A 105 -6.67 -10.10 4.73
C LYS A 105 -5.86 -10.85 3.68
N VAL A 106 -4.54 -10.72 3.75
CA VAL A 106 -3.63 -11.48 2.88
C VAL A 106 -3.20 -12.75 3.58
N THR A 107 -3.02 -13.82 2.80
CA THR A 107 -2.39 -15.06 3.26
C THR A 107 -0.99 -15.14 2.67
N ILE A 108 0.01 -15.14 3.54
CA ILE A 108 1.43 -15.18 3.19
C ILE A 108 2.01 -16.49 3.71
N GLU A 109 2.72 -17.21 2.87
CA GLU A 109 3.41 -18.43 3.24
C GLU A 109 4.83 -18.38 2.70
N VAL A 110 5.82 -18.43 3.60
CA VAL A 110 7.24 -18.41 3.25
C VAL A 110 7.97 -19.53 3.96
N ASP A 111 8.97 -20.11 3.31
CA ASP A 111 9.84 -21.10 3.94
C ASP A 111 10.65 -20.46 5.07
N ASP A 112 10.80 -21.18 6.18
CA ASP A 112 11.65 -20.77 7.29
C ASP A 112 13.13 -20.96 6.91
N LEU A 113 13.87 -19.85 6.84
CA LEU A 113 15.29 -19.84 6.50
C LEU A 113 16.16 -20.52 7.58
N VAL A 114 15.67 -20.65 8.81
CA VAL A 114 16.40 -21.25 9.93
C VAL A 114 16.14 -22.75 10.05
N THR A 115 14.91 -23.17 9.74
CA THR A 115 14.45 -24.56 9.92
C THR A 115 14.00 -25.12 8.57
N PRO A 116 14.85 -25.90 7.89
CA PRO A 116 14.45 -26.59 6.65
C PRO A 116 13.18 -27.42 6.90
N ASP A 117 12.25 -27.37 5.94
CA ASP A 117 10.92 -28.04 5.97
C ASP A 117 9.87 -27.45 6.92
N ASN A 118 10.11 -26.26 7.48
CA ASN A 118 9.09 -25.49 8.20
C ASN A 118 8.65 -24.29 7.37
N SER A 119 7.35 -24.00 7.32
CA SER A 119 6.82 -22.78 6.70
C SER A 119 6.30 -21.81 7.76
N LYS A 120 6.57 -20.53 7.55
CA LYS A 120 5.98 -19.45 8.32
C LYS A 120 4.77 -18.92 7.55
N THR A 121 3.59 -19.19 8.10
CA THR A 121 2.32 -18.81 7.49
C THR A 121 1.63 -17.73 8.32
N TRP A 122 1.22 -16.65 7.65
CA TRP A 122 0.36 -15.63 8.20
C TRP A 122 -0.97 -15.62 7.45
N THR A 123 -2.06 -15.87 8.15
CA THR A 123 -3.43 -15.84 7.61
C THR A 123 -4.15 -14.58 8.06
N ASP A 124 -5.05 -14.05 7.22
CA ASP A 124 -5.81 -12.82 7.48
C ASP A 124 -4.94 -11.63 7.91
N ALA A 125 -3.72 -11.58 7.41
CA ALA A 125 -2.72 -10.63 7.86
C ALA A 125 -2.93 -9.23 7.26
N HIS A 126 -2.37 -8.23 7.95
CA HIS A 126 -2.16 -6.88 7.41
C HIS A 126 -0.73 -6.79 6.87
N LEU A 127 -0.61 -6.71 5.56
CA LEU A 127 0.65 -6.46 4.87
C LEU A 127 0.81 -4.97 4.61
N ARG A 128 1.90 -4.37 5.13
CA ARG A 128 2.28 -3.00 4.83
C ARG A 128 3.57 -3.00 4.02
N ILE A 129 3.52 -2.43 2.83
CA ILE A 129 4.69 -2.21 1.98
C ILE A 129 4.93 -0.71 1.88
N ASN A 130 6.08 -0.26 2.37
CA ASN A 130 6.55 1.11 2.26
C ASN A 130 7.44 1.22 1.03
N TYR A 131 6.94 1.81 -0.05
CA TYR A 131 7.69 2.11 -1.25
C TYR A 131 8.37 3.47 -1.13
N PHE A 132 9.63 3.56 -1.52
CA PHE A 132 10.39 4.80 -1.58
C PHE A 132 10.49 5.23 -3.04
N VAL A 133 9.97 6.41 -3.34
CA VAL A 133 9.80 6.93 -4.69
C VAL A 133 10.56 8.24 -4.82
N SER A 134 11.30 8.41 -5.91
CA SER A 134 11.99 9.65 -6.26
C SER A 134 11.57 10.13 -7.65
N LYS A 135 11.99 11.35 -8.01
CA LYS A 135 11.87 11.86 -9.39
C LYS A 135 13.15 11.55 -10.15
N ASP A 136 13.01 10.97 -11.34
CA ASP A 136 14.13 10.83 -12.27
C ASP A 136 14.47 12.18 -12.94
N LYS A 137 15.49 12.16 -13.81
CA LYS A 137 15.94 13.36 -14.54
C LYS A 137 14.91 13.91 -15.53
N ASP A 138 13.97 13.06 -15.96
CA ASP A 138 12.90 13.39 -16.91
C ASP A 138 11.62 13.84 -16.19
N GLY A 139 11.63 13.84 -14.85
CA GLY A 139 10.52 14.24 -14.00
C GLY A 139 9.49 13.14 -13.71
N ASN A 140 9.77 11.89 -14.10
CA ASN A 140 8.91 10.74 -13.79
C ASN A 140 9.15 10.24 -12.37
N TYR A 141 8.10 9.70 -11.76
CA TYR A 141 8.19 9.05 -10.46
C TYR A 141 8.65 7.60 -10.61
N VAL A 142 9.77 7.27 -9.99
CA VAL A 142 10.40 5.95 -10.05
C VAL A 142 10.51 5.34 -8.67
N LEU A 143 10.29 4.03 -8.59
CA LEU A 143 10.47 3.26 -7.36
C LEU A 143 11.95 2.98 -7.13
N ASP A 144 12.49 3.46 -6.01
CA ASP A 144 13.90 3.25 -5.62
C ASP A 144 14.08 1.96 -4.81
N SER A 145 13.25 1.79 -3.79
CA SER A 145 13.33 0.65 -2.87
C SER A 145 11.97 0.42 -2.17
N TYR A 146 11.84 -0.69 -1.47
CA TYR A 146 10.66 -0.97 -0.66
C TYR A 146 11.05 -1.65 0.66
N LYS A 147 10.16 -1.56 1.66
CA LYS A 147 10.28 -2.24 2.94
C LYS A 147 8.95 -2.86 3.33
N ILE A 148 8.96 -4.05 3.92
CA ILE A 148 7.76 -4.83 4.23
C ILE A 148 7.59 -4.99 5.74
N LYS A 149 6.34 -4.90 6.20
CA LYS A 149 5.88 -5.26 7.54
C LYS A 149 4.64 -6.13 7.45
N ILE A 150 4.50 -7.08 8.38
CA ILE A 150 3.31 -7.94 8.51
C ILE A 150 2.76 -7.73 9.93
N ASN A 151 1.45 -7.54 10.08
CA ASN A 151 0.75 -7.45 11.38
C ASN A 151 1.37 -6.46 12.40
N ASP A 152 1.82 -5.30 11.93
CA ASP A 152 2.53 -4.26 12.71
C ASP A 152 3.86 -4.71 13.37
N ASP A 153 4.41 -5.86 12.96
CA ASP A 153 5.74 -6.31 13.36
C ASP A 153 6.85 -5.37 12.85
N ASP A 154 8.08 -5.67 13.28
CA ASP A 154 9.28 -5.02 12.78
C ASP A 154 9.43 -5.18 11.25
N GLU A 155 10.22 -4.29 10.65
CA GLU A 155 10.54 -4.39 9.22
C GLU A 155 11.24 -5.72 8.95
N LEU A 156 10.72 -6.48 7.98
CA LEU A 156 11.37 -7.69 7.51
C LEU A 156 12.73 -7.32 6.90
N ASP A 157 13.73 -8.16 7.12
CA ASP A 157 14.98 -8.04 6.36
C ASP A 157 14.74 -8.31 4.88
N ASP A 158 15.70 -7.88 4.05
CA ASP A 158 15.59 -7.95 2.60
C ASP A 158 15.38 -9.37 2.07
N THR A 159 15.85 -10.40 2.80
CA THR A 159 15.70 -11.81 2.39
C THR A 159 14.28 -12.27 2.61
N TYR A 160 13.73 -12.08 3.81
CA TYR A 160 12.32 -12.40 4.07
C TYR A 160 11.38 -11.54 3.24
N ALA A 161 11.69 -10.27 3.03
CA ALA A 161 10.90 -9.41 2.14
C ALA A 161 10.86 -9.94 0.70
N ALA A 162 11.98 -10.49 0.19
CA ALA A 162 12.01 -11.12 -1.13
C ALA A 162 11.17 -12.40 -1.19
N LEU A 163 11.21 -13.25 -0.16
CA LEU A 163 10.39 -14.46 -0.08
C LEU A 163 8.89 -14.13 -0.06
N VAL A 164 8.49 -13.12 0.70
CA VAL A 164 7.09 -12.65 0.73
C VAL A 164 6.64 -12.18 -0.66
N ILE A 165 7.48 -11.41 -1.36
CA ILE A 165 7.17 -10.96 -2.72
C ILE A 165 7.06 -12.14 -3.69
N ASP A 166 7.91 -13.15 -3.57
CA ASP A 166 7.89 -14.33 -4.45
C ASP A 166 6.62 -15.19 -4.23
N ASP A 167 6.24 -15.40 -2.96
CA ASP A 167 4.98 -16.05 -2.60
C ASP A 167 3.77 -15.31 -3.20
N LEU A 168 3.69 -13.99 -3.00
CA LEU A 168 2.61 -13.17 -3.57
C LEU A 168 2.62 -13.18 -5.11
N LEU A 169 3.80 -13.23 -5.73
CA LEU A 169 3.94 -13.32 -7.18
C LEU A 169 3.45 -14.67 -7.71
N SER A 170 3.73 -15.76 -6.99
CA SER A 170 3.28 -17.11 -7.36
C SER A 170 1.75 -17.21 -7.44
N LYS A 171 1.05 -16.49 -6.57
CA LYS A 171 -0.41 -16.40 -6.49
C LYS A 171 -1.02 -15.40 -7.49
N ALA A 172 -0.21 -14.47 -7.98
CA ALA A 172 -0.65 -13.39 -8.88
C ALA A 172 -0.46 -13.70 -10.38
N LYS A 173 0.29 -14.75 -10.75
CA LYS A 173 0.44 -15.21 -12.13
C LYS A 173 -0.73 -16.11 -12.53
#